data_AF-A0A382RSI9-F1
#
_entry.id   AF-A0A382RSI9-F1
#
_cell.length_a   1.000
_cell.length_b   1.000
_cell.length_c   1.000
_cell.angle_alpha   90.00
_cell.angle_beta   90.00
_cell.angle_gamma   90.00
#
_symmetry.space_group_name_H-M   'P 1'
#
loop_
_entity.id
_entity.type
_entity.pdbx_description
1 polymer ?
#
loop_
_entity_poly.entity_id
_entity_poly.type
_entity_poly.pdbx_seq_one_letter_code
_entity_poly.pdbx_strand_id
1 'polypeptide(L)'
;MATLVSPGVAVSVIDESFYGSAGAGTVPLIIVASSQDKADGTDSTATAGYTTSATAIKPHLITSQRELLQQYGKPYFKSVSGTVQQGYETNEYGLLAAYSYLGAANRAYIMRADVNTSQLEPSSTEPTSAPPNGAWWWDLGNTTFGLFEYKQVSVESSAWVAQTVTIPTATATDITGGNVPEAAFGSNGDYALVPYTLAGVPLTAPSYYKKDAGAWATVESGNSGITAVWVRPHYDPPAAPNVGDVW
;
A
#
# COMPACT_ATOMS: atom_id res chain seq x y z
N MET A 1 9.72 -49.36 -7.53
CA MET A 1 10.74 -50.02 -6.69
C MET A 1 11.87 -50.43 -7.62
N ALA A 2 13.05 -49.81 -7.54
CA ALA A 2 14.14 -50.07 -8.46
C ALA A 2 14.89 -51.34 -8.05
N THR A 3 14.93 -52.34 -8.92
CA THR A 3 15.72 -53.55 -8.75
C THR A 3 17.16 -53.27 -9.18
N LEU A 4 18.13 -53.40 -8.28
CA LEU A 4 19.55 -53.18 -8.57
C LEU A 4 20.10 -54.35 -9.39
N VAL A 5 20.80 -54.05 -10.48
CA VAL A 5 21.45 -55.05 -11.36
C VAL A 5 22.99 -55.03 -11.24
N SER A 6 23.54 -54.47 -10.16
CA SER A 6 24.99 -54.31 -9.94
C SER A 6 25.32 -54.32 -8.45
N PRO A 7 26.50 -54.84 -8.04
CA PRO A 7 26.92 -54.91 -6.63
C PRO A 7 27.32 -53.52 -6.11
N GLY A 8 26.32 -52.68 -5.86
CA GLY A 8 26.46 -51.38 -5.21
C GLY A 8 25.51 -51.25 -4.03
N VAL A 9 25.84 -50.38 -3.07
CA VAL A 9 24.99 -50.05 -1.93
C VAL A 9 23.90 -49.07 -2.37
N ALA A 10 22.63 -49.43 -2.20
CA ALA A 10 21.53 -48.48 -2.30
C ALA A 10 21.27 -47.84 -0.94
N VAL A 11 21.39 -46.51 -0.89
CA VAL A 11 21.02 -45.69 0.25
C VAL A 11 19.61 -45.15 -0.03
N SER A 12 18.61 -45.64 0.70
CA SER A 12 17.29 -45.02 0.74
C SER A 12 17.20 -44.16 2.00
N VAL A 13 16.99 -42.86 1.84
CA VAL A 13 16.55 -42.01 2.95
C VAL A 13 15.06 -42.24 3.12
N ILE A 14 14.67 -42.93 4.19
CA ILE A 14 13.28 -42.97 4.63
C ILE A 14 13.08 -41.75 5.52
N ASP A 15 12.09 -40.94 5.18
CA ASP A 15 11.70 -39.79 6.00
C ASP A 15 11.05 -40.30 7.30
N GLU A 16 11.77 -40.15 8.41
CA GLU A 16 11.28 -40.45 9.76
C GLU A 16 10.40 -39.31 10.28
N SER A 17 9.29 -39.04 9.61
CA SER A 17 8.25 -38.21 10.22
C SER A 17 7.65 -39.01 11.38
N PHE A 18 8.23 -38.85 12.56
CA PHE A 18 7.76 -39.52 13.78
C PHE A 18 6.46 -38.86 14.23
N TYR A 19 5.36 -39.62 14.17
CA TYR A 19 4.12 -39.21 14.82
C TYR A 19 4.20 -39.63 16.29
N GLY A 20 4.30 -38.65 17.19
CA GLY A 20 4.20 -38.93 18.63
C GLY A 20 2.91 -39.68 18.95
N SER A 21 2.96 -40.60 19.90
CA SER A 21 1.76 -41.27 20.42
C SER A 21 0.84 -40.24 21.09
N ALA A 22 -0.48 -40.36 20.87
CA ALA A 22 -1.50 -39.54 21.53
C ALA A 22 -1.56 -39.84 23.04
N GLY A 23 -0.71 -39.19 23.84
CA GLY A 23 -0.82 -39.27 25.30
C GLY A 23 -2.14 -38.69 25.78
N ALA A 24 -2.77 -39.31 26.78
CA ALA A 24 -3.86 -38.70 27.54
C ALA A 24 -3.31 -37.52 28.34
N GLY A 25 -3.28 -36.34 27.73
CA GLY A 25 -2.68 -35.13 28.30
C GLY A 25 -3.34 -33.85 27.78
N THR A 26 -3.03 -32.73 28.44
CA THR A 26 -3.50 -31.39 28.07
C THR A 26 -2.93 -30.97 26.71
N VAL A 27 -3.78 -30.45 25.82
CA VAL A 27 -3.36 -29.89 24.52
C VAL A 27 -3.02 -28.42 24.71
N PRO A 28 -1.78 -27.97 24.44
CA PRO A 28 -1.40 -26.58 24.61
C PRO A 28 -1.99 -25.69 23.51
N LEU A 29 -2.26 -24.44 23.86
CA LEU A 29 -2.42 -23.33 22.91
C LEU A 29 -1.13 -22.51 22.90
N ILE A 30 -0.49 -22.39 21.75
CA ILE A 30 0.74 -21.63 21.53
C ILE A 30 0.39 -20.41 20.68
N ILE A 31 0.61 -19.22 21.23
CA ILE A 31 0.38 -17.95 20.53
C ILE A 31 1.72 -17.47 19.98
N VAL A 32 1.77 -17.19 18.68
CA VAL A 32 3.01 -16.83 17.98
C VAL A 32 2.86 -15.50 17.24
N ALA A 33 3.89 -14.67 17.30
CA ALA A 33 4.11 -13.60 16.33
C ALA A 33 4.95 -14.17 15.19
N SER A 34 4.54 -13.95 13.95
CA SER A 34 5.19 -14.52 12.77
C SER A 34 4.95 -13.65 11.55
N SER A 35 5.86 -13.74 10.59
CA SER A 35 5.72 -13.03 9.32
C SER A 35 4.44 -13.47 8.61
N GLN A 36 3.84 -12.54 7.87
CA GLN A 36 2.67 -12.85 7.04
C GLN A 36 3.10 -13.54 5.74
N ASP A 37 2.22 -14.37 5.19
CA ASP A 37 2.33 -14.97 3.85
C ASP A 37 3.67 -15.69 3.62
N LYS A 38 4.13 -16.43 4.63
CA LYS A 38 5.36 -17.20 4.56
C LYS A 38 5.23 -18.31 3.51
N ALA A 39 6.35 -18.70 2.90
CA ALA A 39 6.38 -19.89 2.06
C ALA A 39 6.12 -21.15 2.91
N ASP A 40 5.44 -22.12 2.32
CA ASP A 40 5.33 -23.47 2.87
C ASP A 40 6.75 -24.04 3.09
N GLY A 41 6.97 -24.63 4.27
CA GLY A 41 8.28 -25.16 4.66
C GLY A 41 8.69 -26.44 3.93
N THR A 42 7.79 -27.05 3.17
CA THR A 42 7.95 -28.27 2.37
C THR A 42 7.86 -28.01 0.86
N ASP A 43 7.25 -26.91 0.42
CA ASP A 43 7.19 -26.45 -0.97
C ASP A 43 7.42 -24.93 -1.05
N SER A 44 8.48 -24.50 -1.72
CA SER A 44 8.85 -23.09 -1.81
C SER A 44 7.92 -22.22 -2.68
N THR A 45 6.98 -22.83 -3.42
CA THR A 45 6.08 -22.11 -4.33
C THR A 45 4.70 -21.84 -3.75
N ALA A 46 4.33 -22.54 -2.67
CA ALA A 46 3.07 -22.37 -1.99
C ALA A 46 3.19 -21.43 -0.78
N THR A 47 2.12 -20.72 -0.46
CA THR A 47 2.00 -19.92 0.77
C THR A 47 1.49 -20.80 1.91
N ALA A 48 2.13 -20.70 3.07
CA ALA A 48 1.73 -21.32 4.30
C ALA A 48 0.37 -20.76 4.75
N GLY A 49 -0.69 -21.58 4.63
CA GLY A 49 -2.08 -21.13 4.69
C GLY A 49 -2.48 -20.40 5.98
N TYR A 50 -1.86 -20.77 7.12
CA TYR A 50 -2.14 -20.18 8.44
C TYR A 50 -1.25 -18.98 8.79
N THR A 51 -0.50 -18.47 7.81
CA THR A 51 0.26 -17.22 7.92
C THR A 51 -0.40 -16.05 7.18
N THR A 52 -1.54 -16.29 6.53
CA THR A 52 -2.31 -15.26 5.82
C THR A 52 -3.01 -14.32 6.80
N SER A 53 -3.28 -13.07 6.40
CA SER A 53 -4.05 -12.13 7.22
C SER A 53 -5.45 -12.66 7.59
N ALA A 54 -6.10 -13.38 6.68
CA ALA A 54 -7.43 -13.96 6.89
C ALA A 54 -7.49 -15.04 7.99
N THR A 55 -6.35 -15.65 8.33
CA THR A 55 -6.22 -16.71 9.34
C THR A 55 -5.60 -16.22 10.65
N ALA A 56 -5.23 -14.94 10.74
CA ALA A 56 -4.75 -14.34 11.98
C ALA A 56 -5.82 -14.40 13.09
N ILE A 57 -5.37 -14.51 14.35
CA ILE A 57 -6.21 -14.57 15.55
C ILE A 57 -7.19 -15.77 15.56
N LYS A 58 -6.94 -16.78 14.71
CA LYS A 58 -7.70 -18.03 14.69
C LYS A 58 -6.80 -19.18 15.16
N PRO A 59 -7.22 -19.94 16.19
CA PRO A 59 -6.47 -21.11 16.62
C PRO A 59 -6.67 -22.25 15.62
N HIS A 60 -5.57 -22.85 15.17
CA HIS A 60 -5.55 -24.02 14.30
C HIS A 60 -4.95 -25.21 15.02
N LEU A 61 -5.59 -26.38 14.88
CA LEU A 61 -5.06 -27.63 15.39
C LEU A 61 -3.97 -28.13 14.43
N ILE A 62 -2.77 -28.35 14.95
CA ILE A 62 -1.65 -28.95 14.21
C ILE A 62 -1.25 -30.25 14.89
N THR A 63 -1.07 -31.31 14.10
CA THR A 63 -0.89 -32.69 14.56
C THR A 63 0.50 -33.26 14.31
N SER A 64 1.32 -32.58 13.52
CA SER A 64 2.69 -33.03 13.23
C SER A 64 3.65 -31.88 12.93
N GLN A 65 4.95 -32.16 13.05
CA GLN A 65 6.02 -31.24 12.65
C GLN A 65 5.95 -30.87 11.16
N ARG A 66 5.60 -31.83 10.29
CA ARG A 66 5.44 -31.58 8.85
C ARG A 66 4.29 -30.62 8.60
N GLU A 67 3.14 -30.88 9.20
CA GLU A 67 1.96 -30.03 9.06
C GLU A 67 2.24 -28.61 9.58
N LEU A 68 2.98 -28.49 10.69
CA LEU A 68 3.42 -27.19 11.19
C LEU A 68 4.21 -26.42 10.13
N LEU A 69 5.20 -27.06 9.52
CA LEU A 69 6.04 -26.43 8.49
C LEU A 69 5.24 -26.09 7.24
N GLN A 70 4.25 -26.91 6.87
CA GLN A 70 3.37 -26.63 5.73
C GLN A 70 2.50 -25.40 5.97
N GLN A 71 1.89 -25.33 7.16
CA GLN A 71 0.87 -24.33 7.45
C GLN A 71 1.42 -23.01 8.01
N TYR A 72 2.61 -23.03 8.63
CA TYR A 72 3.27 -21.86 9.23
C TYR A 72 4.65 -21.53 8.66
N GLY A 73 5.15 -22.33 7.71
CA GLY A 73 6.47 -22.17 7.12
C GLY A 73 7.61 -22.52 8.09
N LYS A 74 8.85 -22.38 7.62
CA LYS A 74 10.04 -22.56 8.46
C LYS A 74 10.14 -21.40 9.47
N PRO A 75 10.45 -21.65 10.76
CA PRO A 75 10.73 -20.59 11.72
C PRO A 75 11.84 -19.67 11.23
N TYR A 76 11.58 -18.36 11.26
CA TYR A 76 12.55 -17.34 10.90
C TYR A 76 13.46 -17.00 12.09
N PHE A 77 14.76 -16.96 11.82
CA PHE A 77 15.77 -16.48 12.75
C PHE A 77 16.69 -15.50 12.03
N LYS A 78 16.84 -14.30 12.59
CA LYS A 78 17.75 -13.29 12.07
C LYS A 78 19.18 -13.81 12.13
N SER A 79 19.87 -13.74 10.99
CA SER A 79 21.28 -14.09 10.88
C SER A 79 22.07 -12.87 10.37
N VAL A 80 23.18 -12.57 11.04
CA VAL A 80 24.14 -11.55 10.62
C VAL A 80 25.48 -12.24 10.42
N SER A 81 26.06 -12.10 9.24
CA SER A 81 27.33 -12.75 8.88
C SER A 81 27.34 -14.27 9.14
N GLY A 82 26.21 -14.95 8.89
CA GLY A 82 26.07 -16.39 9.07
C GLY A 82 25.82 -16.85 10.51
N THR A 83 25.77 -15.93 11.48
CA THR A 83 25.50 -16.23 12.89
C THR A 83 24.10 -15.77 13.29
N VAL A 84 23.30 -16.69 13.84
CA VAL A 84 21.97 -16.38 14.38
C VAL A 84 22.09 -15.41 15.55
N GLN A 85 21.37 -14.30 15.48
CA GLN A 85 21.28 -13.33 16.55
C GLN A 85 20.28 -13.83 17.59
N GLN A 86 20.77 -14.44 18.66
CA GLN A 86 19.92 -14.96 19.72
C GLN A 86 19.24 -13.82 20.48
N GLY A 87 17.95 -13.97 20.77
CA GLY A 87 17.16 -12.95 21.48
C GLY A 87 16.69 -11.77 20.62
N TYR A 88 16.91 -11.83 19.30
CA TYR A 88 16.38 -10.83 18.38
C TYR A 88 14.84 -10.83 18.36
N GLU A 89 14.22 -9.66 18.28
CA GLU A 89 12.80 -9.45 18.57
C GLU A 89 11.86 -10.09 17.54
N THR A 90 12.30 -10.21 16.29
CA THR A 90 11.54 -10.84 15.20
C THR A 90 11.78 -12.33 15.07
N ASN A 91 12.64 -12.92 15.91
CA ASN A 91 12.90 -14.36 15.88
C ASN A 91 11.66 -15.15 16.32
N GLU A 92 11.31 -16.17 15.54
CA GLU A 92 10.09 -16.95 15.73
C GLU A 92 10.31 -18.13 16.69
N TYR A 93 10.79 -17.84 17.91
CA TYR A 93 11.02 -18.85 18.95
C TYR A 93 9.74 -19.61 19.33
N GLY A 94 8.57 -18.95 19.28
CA GLY A 94 7.29 -19.62 19.53
C GLY A 94 6.98 -20.72 18.51
N LEU A 95 7.32 -20.49 17.23
CA LEU A 95 7.12 -21.48 16.18
C LEU A 95 8.13 -22.63 16.29
N LEU A 96 9.38 -22.33 16.67
CA LEU A 96 10.37 -23.36 17.01
C LEU A 96 9.93 -24.19 18.22
N ALA A 97 9.39 -23.57 19.27
CA ALA A 97 8.86 -24.29 20.44
C ALA A 97 7.70 -25.21 20.07
N ALA A 98 6.78 -24.75 19.20
CA ALA A 98 5.71 -25.59 18.67
C ALA A 98 6.27 -26.78 17.88
N TYR A 99 7.29 -26.55 17.05
CA TYR A 99 7.97 -27.61 16.30
C TYR A 99 8.63 -28.65 17.22
N SER A 100 9.35 -28.20 18.25
CA SER A 100 9.97 -29.10 19.24
C SER A 100 8.93 -29.87 20.03
N TYR A 101 7.83 -29.23 20.43
CA TYR A 101 6.74 -29.88 21.15
C TYR A 101 6.08 -30.99 20.30
N LEU A 102 5.78 -30.71 19.03
CA LEU A 102 5.19 -31.68 18.10
C LEU A 102 6.17 -32.81 17.70
N GLY A 103 7.44 -32.73 18.08
CA GLY A 103 8.38 -33.86 17.99
C GLY A 103 8.19 -34.89 19.10
N ALA A 104 7.64 -34.46 20.25
CA ALA A 104 7.37 -35.33 21.41
C ALA A 104 5.86 -35.65 21.57
N ALA A 105 4.98 -34.79 21.06
CA ALA A 105 3.53 -34.89 21.17
C ALA A 105 2.86 -34.84 19.79
N ASN A 106 1.56 -35.11 19.74
CA ASN A 106 0.84 -35.36 18.49
C ASN A 106 -0.25 -34.34 18.16
N ARG A 107 -0.38 -33.28 18.96
CA ARG A 107 -1.31 -32.17 18.71
C ARG A 107 -1.00 -30.94 19.54
N ALA A 108 -1.09 -29.76 18.93
CA ALA A 108 -1.07 -28.46 19.59
C ALA A 108 -2.03 -27.52 18.85
N TYR A 109 -2.67 -26.61 19.58
CA TYR A 109 -3.32 -25.47 18.95
C TYR A 109 -2.30 -24.36 18.78
N ILE A 110 -2.23 -23.77 17.59
CA ILE A 110 -1.37 -22.61 17.32
C ILE A 110 -2.25 -21.47 16.82
N MET A 111 -1.98 -20.27 17.34
CA MET A 111 -2.66 -19.05 16.91
C MET A 111 -1.62 -18.00 16.56
N ARG A 112 -1.68 -17.51 15.32
CA ARG A 112 -0.85 -16.38 14.88
C ARG A 112 -1.49 -15.07 15.36
N ALA A 113 -0.70 -14.19 15.97
CA ALA A 113 -1.10 -12.82 16.26
C ALA A 113 -1.18 -11.99 14.97
N ASP A 114 -2.07 -11.00 14.92
CA ASP A 114 -2.21 -10.12 13.76
C ASP A 114 -1.10 -9.05 13.73
N VAL A 115 0.13 -9.52 13.51
CA VAL A 115 1.34 -8.70 13.37
C VAL A 115 2.24 -9.30 12.31
N ASN A 116 2.69 -8.48 11.36
CA ASN A 116 3.62 -8.93 10.33
C ASN A 116 5.06 -8.62 10.75
N THR A 117 5.77 -9.62 11.31
CA THR A 117 7.15 -9.41 11.80
C THR A 117 8.16 -9.11 10.70
N SER A 118 7.89 -9.46 9.43
CA SER A 118 8.80 -9.10 8.32
C SER A 118 8.82 -7.60 8.03
N GLN A 119 7.79 -6.86 8.44
CA GLN A 119 7.73 -5.39 8.35
C GLN A 119 8.40 -4.70 9.55
N LEU A 120 8.75 -5.45 10.59
CA LEU A 120 9.43 -4.93 11.78
C LEU A 120 10.96 -5.07 11.70
N GLU A 121 11.45 -5.67 10.62
CA GLU A 121 12.88 -5.77 10.37
C GLU A 121 13.47 -4.37 10.11
N PRO A 122 14.57 -3.99 10.80
CA PRO A 122 15.22 -2.73 10.55
C PRO A 122 15.80 -2.74 9.13
N SER A 123 15.38 -1.76 8.35
CA SER A 123 15.95 -1.49 7.03
C SER A 123 17.21 -0.63 7.20
N SER A 124 18.33 -1.10 6.66
CA SER A 124 19.54 -0.26 6.48
C SER A 124 19.41 0.68 5.29
N THR A 125 18.41 0.46 4.44
CA THR A 125 18.02 1.39 3.40
C THR A 125 17.22 2.49 4.08
N GLU A 126 17.81 3.69 4.14
CA GLU A 126 17.09 4.90 4.49
C GLU A 126 15.81 4.96 3.63
N PRO A 127 14.64 5.29 4.21
CA PRO A 127 13.44 5.51 3.41
C PRO A 127 13.73 6.59 2.37
N THR A 128 14.00 6.18 1.14
CA THR A 128 14.26 7.09 0.04
C THR A 128 12.92 7.56 -0.50
N SER A 129 12.59 8.81 -0.18
CA SER A 129 11.98 9.66 -1.19
C SER A 129 12.63 11.03 -1.08
N ALA A 130 13.88 11.15 -1.53
CA ALA A 130 14.26 12.43 -2.10
C ALA A 130 13.33 12.62 -3.31
N PRO A 131 12.46 13.63 -3.31
CA PRO A 131 11.61 13.88 -4.45
C PRO A 131 12.49 14.05 -5.68
N PRO A 132 12.08 13.53 -6.86
CA PRO A 132 12.75 13.86 -8.11
C PRO A 132 12.99 15.37 -8.18
N ASN A 133 14.15 15.80 -8.66
CA ASN A 133 14.42 17.22 -8.81
C ASN A 133 13.28 17.89 -9.60
N GLY A 134 12.64 18.91 -9.02
CA GLY A 134 11.45 19.55 -9.58
C GLY A 134 10.11 19.04 -9.03
N ALA A 135 10.08 18.09 -8.09
CA ALA A 135 8.84 17.76 -7.40
C ALA A 135 8.48 18.87 -6.41
N TRP A 136 7.21 19.25 -6.44
CA TRP A 136 6.65 20.29 -5.59
C TRP A 136 5.87 19.65 -4.44
N TRP A 137 6.01 20.21 -3.24
CA TRP A 137 5.20 19.84 -2.09
C TRP A 137 4.09 20.86 -1.89
N TRP A 138 2.86 20.38 -1.86
CA TRP A 138 1.68 21.21 -1.82
C TRP A 138 0.95 20.92 -0.53
N ASP A 139 0.67 21.97 0.24
CA ASP A 139 -0.29 21.88 1.31
C ASP A 139 -1.68 22.02 0.68
N LEU A 140 -2.42 20.92 0.57
CA LEU A 140 -3.74 20.89 -0.06
C LEU A 140 -4.78 21.78 0.65
N GLY A 141 -4.51 22.21 1.89
CA GLY A 141 -5.38 23.09 2.67
C GLY A 141 -4.95 24.56 2.68
N ASN A 142 -3.65 24.85 2.55
CA ASN A 142 -3.11 26.21 2.74
C ASN A 142 -2.39 26.81 1.52
N THR A 143 -2.23 26.05 0.43
CA THR A 143 -1.60 26.59 -0.78
C THR A 143 -2.56 27.54 -1.49
N THR A 144 -2.13 28.79 -1.68
CA THR A 144 -2.91 29.80 -2.41
C THR A 144 -2.50 29.87 -3.87
N PHE A 145 -3.49 29.91 -4.77
CA PHE A 145 -3.29 30.03 -6.21
C PHE A 145 -3.58 31.46 -6.66
N GLY A 146 -2.74 31.98 -7.55
CA GLY A 146 -2.96 33.26 -8.21
C GLY A 146 -3.93 33.15 -9.38
N LEU A 147 -5.08 32.50 -9.18
CA LEU A 147 -6.14 32.40 -10.20
C LEU A 147 -7.25 33.38 -9.85
N PHE A 148 -7.57 34.26 -10.80
CA PHE A 148 -8.59 35.28 -10.67
C PHE A 148 -9.65 35.11 -11.76
N GLU A 149 -10.91 35.34 -11.41
CA GLU A 149 -12.01 35.40 -12.37
C GLU A 149 -12.63 36.79 -12.32
N TYR A 150 -12.83 37.41 -13.49
CA TYR A 150 -13.52 38.69 -13.57
C TYR A 150 -15.01 38.46 -13.39
N LYS A 151 -15.51 38.83 -12.21
CA LYS A 151 -16.91 38.63 -11.82
C LYS A 151 -17.61 39.97 -11.66
N GLN A 152 -18.91 39.95 -11.90
CA GLN A 152 -19.78 41.02 -11.46
C GLN A 152 -19.90 40.95 -9.93
N VAL A 153 -19.39 41.97 -9.24
CA VAL A 153 -19.37 42.05 -7.77
C VAL A 153 -20.61 42.78 -7.25
N SER A 154 -21.16 43.70 -8.05
CA SER A 154 -22.43 44.37 -7.76
C SER A 154 -23.19 44.67 -9.05
N VAL A 155 -24.41 45.21 -8.94
CA VAL A 155 -25.20 45.64 -10.11
C VAL A 155 -24.44 46.65 -10.97
N GLU A 156 -23.54 47.43 -10.36
CA GLU A 156 -22.83 48.54 -11.01
C GLU A 156 -21.31 48.33 -11.12
N SER A 157 -20.77 47.21 -10.62
CA SER A 157 -19.32 46.99 -10.59
C SER A 157 -18.91 45.54 -10.83
N SER A 158 -17.80 45.39 -11.55
CA SER A 158 -17.13 44.12 -11.81
C SER A 158 -15.66 44.25 -11.47
N ALA A 159 -15.07 43.18 -10.94
CA ALA A 159 -13.68 43.17 -10.50
C ALA A 159 -13.07 41.76 -10.66
N TRP A 160 -11.74 41.72 -10.66
CA TRP A 160 -10.99 40.47 -10.54
C TRP A 160 -11.16 39.92 -9.12
N VAL A 161 -11.76 38.74 -9.01
CA VAL A 161 -11.99 38.06 -7.74
C VAL A 161 -11.09 36.84 -7.68
N ALA A 162 -10.26 36.75 -6.64
CA ALA A 162 -9.43 35.57 -6.38
C ALA A 162 -10.32 34.33 -6.19
N GLN A 163 -9.98 33.24 -6.88
CA GLN A 163 -10.70 31.98 -6.76
C GLN A 163 -9.91 30.99 -5.91
N THR A 164 -10.63 30.21 -5.11
CA THR A 164 -10.03 29.06 -4.42
C THR A 164 -9.86 27.94 -5.43
N VAL A 165 -8.63 27.47 -5.59
CA VAL A 165 -8.32 26.31 -6.43
C VAL A 165 -8.07 25.11 -5.52
N THR A 166 -8.81 24.04 -5.77
CA THR A 166 -8.68 22.78 -5.05
C THR A 166 -7.81 21.80 -5.82
N ILE A 167 -7.19 20.86 -5.13
CA ILE A 167 -6.37 19.83 -5.76
C ILE A 167 -6.99 18.48 -5.43
N PRO A 168 -7.55 17.77 -6.43
CA PRO A 168 -8.14 16.46 -6.21
C PRO A 168 -7.07 15.47 -5.81
N THR A 169 -7.37 14.56 -4.88
CA THR A 169 -6.40 13.54 -4.45
C THR A 169 -6.16 12.50 -5.53
N ALA A 170 -5.02 11.79 -5.51
CA ALA A 170 -4.69 10.73 -6.48
C ALA A 170 -5.51 9.44 -6.22
N THR A 171 -6.82 9.57 -6.27
CA THR A 171 -7.80 8.52 -5.98
C THR A 171 -8.86 8.47 -7.07
N ALA A 172 -9.45 7.29 -7.27
CA ALA A 172 -10.48 7.11 -8.29
C ALA A 172 -11.80 7.84 -7.97
N THR A 173 -11.94 8.41 -6.77
CA THR A 173 -13.08 9.25 -6.39
C THR A 173 -12.93 10.69 -6.84
N ASP A 174 -11.69 11.16 -6.97
CA ASP A 174 -11.39 12.58 -7.20
C ASP A 174 -10.81 12.82 -8.60
N ILE A 175 -10.15 11.82 -9.20
CA ILE A 175 -9.52 11.90 -10.53
C ILE A 175 -9.96 10.71 -11.39
N THR A 176 -10.34 11.00 -12.63
CA THR A 176 -10.65 9.99 -13.66
C THR A 176 -9.39 9.34 -14.23
N GLY A 177 -9.52 8.20 -14.92
CA GLY A 177 -8.40 7.57 -15.63
C GLY A 177 -7.76 8.44 -16.72
N GLY A 178 -8.42 9.52 -17.15
CA GLY A 178 -7.90 10.54 -18.07
C GLY A 178 -7.09 11.65 -17.39
N ASN A 179 -6.89 11.59 -16.07
CA ASN A 179 -6.22 12.63 -15.27
C ASN A 179 -6.97 13.97 -15.28
N VAL A 180 -8.30 13.91 -15.32
CA VAL A 180 -9.24 15.04 -15.19
C VAL A 180 -10.01 14.84 -13.88
N PRO A 181 -10.39 15.91 -13.15
CA PRO A 181 -11.16 15.74 -11.93
C PRO A 181 -12.49 15.02 -12.19
N GLU A 182 -12.95 14.22 -11.23
CA GLU A 182 -14.23 13.53 -11.33
C GLU A 182 -15.41 14.50 -11.25
N ALA A 183 -16.50 14.20 -11.94
CA ALA A 183 -17.74 14.97 -11.91
C ALA A 183 -18.35 15.04 -10.49
N ALA A 184 -18.08 14.08 -9.61
CA ALA A 184 -18.48 14.12 -8.21
C ALA A 184 -17.60 15.04 -7.34
N PHE A 185 -16.39 15.37 -7.80
CA PHE A 185 -15.46 16.24 -7.09
C PHE A 185 -15.87 17.72 -7.25
N GLY A 186 -15.94 18.47 -6.15
CA GLY A 186 -16.28 19.91 -6.13
C GLY A 186 -17.72 20.28 -6.54
N SER A 187 -18.00 21.57 -6.63
CA SER A 187 -19.28 22.18 -7.02
C SER A 187 -19.14 23.04 -8.29
N ASN A 188 -20.25 23.32 -8.98
CA ASN A 188 -20.20 24.20 -10.16
C ASN A 188 -19.68 25.59 -9.79
N GLY A 189 -18.76 26.12 -10.60
CA GLY A 189 -18.04 27.35 -10.34
C GLY A 189 -16.71 27.16 -9.60
N ASP A 190 -16.42 25.96 -9.10
CA ASP A 190 -15.14 25.66 -8.46
C ASP A 190 -14.02 25.52 -9.50
N TYR A 191 -12.81 25.86 -9.06
CA TYR A 191 -11.59 25.64 -9.81
C TYR A 191 -10.79 24.51 -9.18
N ALA A 192 -10.16 23.71 -10.04
CA ALA A 192 -9.25 22.65 -9.62
C ALA A 192 -7.96 22.71 -10.43
N LEU A 193 -6.86 22.28 -9.83
CA LEU A 193 -5.61 22.01 -10.54
C LEU A 193 -5.27 20.55 -10.39
N VAL A 194 -4.99 19.87 -11.51
CA VAL A 194 -4.52 18.48 -11.50
C VAL A 194 -3.02 18.43 -11.79
N PRO A 195 -2.16 18.16 -10.79
CA PRO A 195 -0.73 18.08 -10.99
C PRO A 195 -0.18 16.67 -11.19
N TYR A 196 -1.00 15.63 -11.04
CA TYR A 196 -0.57 14.23 -11.13
C TYR A 196 -1.60 13.32 -11.79
N THR A 197 -1.15 12.16 -12.21
CA THR A 197 -2.01 11.09 -12.72
C THR A 197 -2.76 10.40 -11.59
N LEU A 198 -3.77 9.58 -11.94
CA LEU A 198 -4.46 8.71 -10.98
C LEU A 198 -3.51 7.78 -10.19
N ALA A 199 -2.35 7.45 -10.77
CA ALA A 199 -1.31 6.65 -10.10
C ALA A 199 -0.37 7.47 -9.19
N GLY A 200 -0.64 8.76 -9.00
CA GLY A 200 0.17 9.66 -8.19
C GLY A 200 1.48 10.11 -8.87
N VAL A 201 1.60 9.96 -10.19
CA VAL A 201 2.79 10.38 -10.94
C VAL A 201 2.63 11.83 -11.40
N PRO A 202 3.59 12.75 -11.14
CA PRO A 202 3.50 14.14 -11.59
C PRO A 202 3.32 14.27 -13.11
N LEU A 203 2.41 15.16 -13.53
CA LEU A 203 2.20 15.51 -14.93
C LEU A 203 3.27 16.51 -15.39
N THR A 204 3.71 16.38 -16.65
CA THR A 204 4.66 17.33 -17.27
C THR A 204 4.06 18.70 -17.51
N ALA A 205 2.74 18.76 -17.71
CA ALA A 205 1.96 19.98 -17.92
C ALA A 205 0.67 19.93 -17.07
N PRO A 206 0.73 20.39 -15.81
CA PRO A 206 -0.46 20.49 -14.97
C PRO A 206 -1.43 21.53 -15.56
N SER A 207 -2.74 21.23 -15.50
CA SER A 207 -3.77 22.08 -16.09
C SER A 207 -4.80 22.49 -15.05
N TYR A 208 -5.28 23.74 -15.16
CA TYR A 208 -6.41 24.23 -14.38
C TYR A 208 -7.71 23.79 -15.04
N TYR A 209 -8.71 23.49 -14.22
CA TYR A 209 -10.06 23.13 -14.64
C TYR A 209 -11.07 24.00 -13.90
N LYS A 210 -12.17 24.32 -14.59
CA LYS A 210 -13.36 24.95 -14.02
C LYS A 210 -14.52 23.96 -14.11
N LYS A 211 -15.30 23.82 -13.05
CA LYS A 211 -16.50 22.99 -13.09
C LYS A 211 -17.68 23.81 -13.61
N ASP A 212 -18.28 23.37 -14.69
CA ASP A 212 -19.49 23.96 -15.26
C ASP A 212 -20.51 22.87 -15.60
N ALA A 213 -21.78 23.12 -15.28
CA ALA A 213 -22.89 22.19 -15.50
C ALA A 213 -22.62 20.72 -15.06
N GLY A 214 -21.83 20.51 -14.01
CA GLY A 214 -21.48 19.18 -13.48
C GLY A 214 -20.27 18.51 -14.14
N ALA A 215 -19.66 19.13 -15.15
CA ALA A 215 -18.47 18.65 -15.84
C ALA A 215 -17.26 19.55 -15.60
N TRP A 216 -16.07 18.96 -15.54
CA TRP A 216 -14.83 19.70 -15.47
C TRP A 216 -14.32 20.01 -16.87
N ALA A 217 -14.05 21.29 -17.11
CA ALA A 217 -13.56 21.79 -18.39
C ALA A 217 -12.22 22.50 -18.18
N THR A 218 -11.25 22.33 -19.09
CA THR A 218 -9.94 22.99 -18.99
C THR A 218 -10.09 24.52 -19.01
N VAL A 219 -9.26 25.22 -18.24
CA VAL A 219 -9.22 26.69 -18.24
C VAL A 219 -8.49 27.15 -19.50
N GLU A 220 -9.24 27.29 -20.58
CA GLU A 220 -8.76 27.71 -21.89
C GLU A 220 -9.75 28.70 -22.52
N SER A 221 -9.22 29.62 -23.33
CA SER A 221 -10.04 30.63 -24.01
C SER A 221 -11.07 29.98 -24.93
N GLY A 222 -12.34 30.37 -24.80
CA GLY A 222 -13.43 29.85 -25.63
C GLY A 222 -14.05 28.55 -25.13
N ASN A 223 -13.64 28.06 -23.95
CA ASN A 223 -14.34 26.97 -23.28
C ASN A 223 -15.62 27.47 -22.59
N SER A 224 -16.60 26.59 -22.38
CA SER A 224 -17.90 26.99 -21.80
C SER A 224 -17.70 27.64 -20.43
N GLY A 225 -18.16 28.90 -20.30
CA GLY A 225 -18.01 29.70 -19.08
C GLY A 225 -16.67 30.43 -18.91
N ILE A 226 -15.78 30.42 -19.92
CA ILE A 226 -14.52 31.17 -19.97
C ILE A 226 -14.36 31.87 -21.32
N THR A 227 -14.43 33.19 -21.30
CA THR A 227 -14.33 34.02 -22.52
C THR A 227 -12.88 34.18 -23.00
N ALA A 228 -11.97 34.49 -22.09
CA ALA A 228 -10.54 34.55 -22.37
C ALA A 228 -9.71 34.21 -21.12
N VAL A 229 -8.49 33.72 -21.37
CA VAL A 229 -7.49 33.42 -20.35
C VAL A 229 -6.25 34.29 -20.56
N TRP A 230 -5.83 34.99 -19.51
CA TRP A 230 -4.56 35.74 -19.49
C TRP A 230 -3.58 35.05 -18.55
N VAL A 231 -2.29 35.07 -18.90
CA VAL A 231 -1.22 34.63 -18.00
C VAL A 231 -0.27 35.81 -17.81
N ARG A 232 -0.39 36.47 -16.65
CA ARG A 232 0.39 37.67 -16.31
C ARG A 232 0.75 37.69 -14.82
N PRO A 233 1.82 38.41 -14.41
CA PRO A 233 2.15 38.55 -12.99
C PRO A 233 1.01 39.20 -12.20
N HIS A 234 0.70 38.70 -11.00
CA HIS A 234 -0.44 39.10 -10.14
C HIS A 234 -0.60 40.60 -9.82
N TYR A 235 0.38 41.44 -10.18
CA TYR A 235 0.34 42.90 -10.00
C TYR A 235 0.00 43.66 -11.29
N ASP A 236 -0.19 42.97 -12.42
CA ASP A 236 -0.55 43.54 -13.73
C ASP A 236 -1.88 42.94 -14.24
N PRO A 237 -3.03 43.36 -13.68
CA PRO A 237 -4.33 42.83 -14.08
C PRO A 237 -4.63 43.21 -15.55
N PRO A 238 -5.24 42.30 -16.33
CA PRO A 238 -5.62 42.59 -17.71
C PRO A 238 -6.59 43.79 -17.80
N ALA A 239 -6.39 44.63 -18.80
CA ALA A 239 -7.25 45.77 -19.10
C ALA A 239 -8.44 45.35 -19.98
N ALA A 240 -9.59 45.98 -19.77
CA ALA A 240 -10.86 45.73 -20.47
C ALA A 240 -11.36 44.26 -20.43
N PRO A 241 -11.47 43.63 -19.25
CA PRO A 241 -12.04 42.29 -19.13
C PRO A 241 -13.57 42.29 -19.28
N ASN A 242 -14.10 41.15 -19.68
CA ASN A 242 -15.50 40.76 -19.72
C ASN A 242 -15.81 39.78 -18.58
N VAL A 243 -17.06 39.72 -18.15
CA VAL A 243 -17.45 38.78 -17.09
C VAL A 243 -17.23 37.33 -17.55
N GLY A 244 -16.53 36.53 -16.73
CA GLY A 244 -16.14 35.16 -17.03
C GLY A 244 -14.69 34.99 -17.53
N ASP A 245 -13.98 36.10 -17.70
CA ASP A 245 -12.56 36.11 -17.99
C ASP A 245 -11.71 35.59 -16.83
N VAL A 246 -10.62 34.87 -17.14
CA VAL A 246 -9.73 34.26 -16.14
C VAL A 246 -8.30 34.75 -16.32
N TRP A 247 -7.61 35.01 -15.20
CA TRP A 247 -6.24 35.50 -15.15
C TRP A 247 -5.40 34.70 -14.14
#